data_AF-A0A6P6FVU3-F1
#
_entry.id   AF-A0A6P6FVU3-F1
#
_cell.length_a   1.000
_cell.length_b   1.000
_cell.length_c   1.000
_cell.angle_alpha   90.00
_cell.angle_beta   90.00
_cell.angle_gamma   90.00
#
_symmetry.space_group_name_H-M   'P 1'
#
loop_
_entity.id
_entity.type
_entity.pdbx_description
1 polymer ?
#
loop_
_entity_poly.entity_id
_entity_poly.type
_entity_poly.pdbx_seq_one_letter_code
_entity_poly.pdbx_strand_id
1 'polypeptide(L)'
;MFILSAATPSTFSTISSSRVPFASSSSSSKLFAVSFAQSLRNPLSCPCLVYSLKLRAMAKMVKDKESSFSSSSAAASAASESGVSPLAISSEWKESNRSRTFLNAASEEEILSGIKKEAEEGRLPSNVAAGMEELYQNYKNAIFQSGNPNADEIVFSNMTAALDRIFLDVEEPFVFAPYHKALREPFDYYMFGQNYIRPLVDFRNSYVGNISIFNEMEEKLKEGHNIILISNHQTEADPAVISLLLETTNPHIAENMIYVAGDRVVTDPLCKPFSIGRNLVCVYSKKHMFDVPELAEMKRKANTRSLKEMALLLRGGSQLIWIAPSGGRDRPDPVTEEWHPGVRLPLMLLQWTT
;
A
#
# COMPACT_ATOMS: atom_id res chain seq x y z
N MET A 1 30.63 62.01 -5.58
CA MET A 1 31.26 62.06 -6.93
C MET A 1 30.11 62.12 -7.93
N PHE A 2 29.81 63.32 -8.44
CA PHE A 2 28.84 63.56 -9.51
C PHE A 2 29.43 63.06 -10.85
N ILE A 3 28.63 62.61 -11.84
CA ILE A 3 28.08 63.42 -12.95
C ILE A 3 27.11 62.50 -13.73
N LEU A 4 25.80 62.80 -13.79
CA LEU A 4 25.00 63.32 -14.94
C LEU A 4 24.97 62.40 -16.19
N SER A 5 23.83 62.08 -16.82
CA SER A 5 22.88 63.04 -17.40
C SER A 5 21.48 62.46 -17.64
N ALA A 6 20.49 63.36 -17.62
CA ALA A 6 19.09 63.17 -17.94
C ALA A 6 18.77 63.47 -19.42
N ALA A 7 17.66 62.93 -19.92
CA ALA A 7 16.74 63.60 -20.87
C ALA A 7 15.38 62.87 -20.95
N THR A 8 14.29 63.64 -20.87
CA THR A 8 12.87 63.32 -21.12
C THR A 8 12.42 64.05 -22.42
N PRO A 9 11.12 64.19 -22.81
CA PRO A 9 10.02 63.24 -23.08
C PRO A 9 9.31 63.50 -24.48
N SER A 10 8.32 62.69 -24.88
CA SER A 10 7.11 63.05 -25.72
C SER A 10 6.32 61.78 -26.13
N THR A 11 5.11 61.51 -25.62
CA THR A 11 3.72 61.86 -26.08
C THR A 11 3.30 61.38 -27.49
N PHE A 12 2.43 60.38 -27.60
CA PHE A 12 0.97 60.51 -27.89
C PHE A 12 0.28 59.14 -28.13
N SER A 13 -0.99 59.12 -27.73
CA SER A 13 -2.10 58.15 -27.74
C SER A 13 -2.36 57.27 -28.98
N THR A 14 -2.96 56.08 -28.77
CA THR A 14 -4.37 55.78 -29.16
C THR A 14 -4.91 54.46 -28.61
N ILE A 15 -6.24 54.48 -28.44
CA ILE A 15 -7.15 53.51 -27.83
C ILE A 15 -7.54 52.42 -28.84
N SER A 16 -7.73 51.17 -28.40
CA SER A 16 -8.76 50.29 -28.96
C SER A 16 -9.22 49.25 -27.95
N SER A 17 -10.45 49.45 -27.47
CA SER A 17 -11.26 48.47 -26.76
C SER A 17 -12.02 47.62 -27.77
N SER A 18 -12.03 46.29 -27.61
CA SER A 18 -13.06 45.43 -28.21
C SER A 18 -13.81 44.68 -27.11
N ARG A 19 -15.14 44.79 -27.20
CA ARG A 19 -16.17 44.33 -26.28
C ARG A 19 -16.87 43.11 -26.89
N VAL A 20 -16.94 42.02 -26.10
CA VAL A 20 -18.01 40.99 -25.92
C VAL A 20 -18.64 40.28 -27.16
N PRO A 21 -19.12 39.02 -27.03
CA PRO A 21 -20.45 38.83 -26.42
C PRO A 21 -20.56 37.70 -25.41
N PHE A 22 -21.40 38.01 -24.43
CA PHE A 22 -21.99 37.16 -23.41
C PHE A 22 -23.12 36.36 -24.07
N ALA A 23 -23.11 35.04 -23.92
CA ALA A 23 -24.26 34.19 -24.21
C ALA A 23 -24.68 33.51 -22.91
N SER A 24 -25.82 33.95 -22.41
CA SER A 24 -26.57 33.35 -21.31
C SER A 24 -27.26 32.07 -21.79
N SER A 25 -26.96 30.94 -21.16
CA SER A 25 -27.88 29.80 -21.13
C SER A 25 -28.12 29.40 -19.67
N SER A 26 -29.32 29.72 -19.20
CA SER A 26 -29.90 29.15 -17.99
C SER A 26 -30.17 27.67 -18.20
N SER A 27 -29.64 26.80 -17.34
CA SER A 27 -30.25 25.51 -17.10
C SER A 27 -30.11 25.11 -15.64
N SER A 28 -31.28 24.90 -15.04
CA SER A 28 -31.52 24.59 -13.64
C SER A 28 -30.81 23.29 -13.21
N SER A 29 -29.78 23.37 -12.37
CA SER A 29 -29.34 22.23 -11.57
C SER A 29 -30.31 22.02 -10.42
N LYS A 30 -31.25 21.09 -10.62
CA LYS A 30 -32.08 20.55 -9.54
C LYS A 30 -31.15 19.89 -8.53
N LEU A 31 -31.02 20.50 -7.35
CA LEU A 31 -30.54 19.80 -6.16
C LEU A 31 -31.57 18.71 -5.84
N PHE A 32 -31.25 17.46 -6.17
CA PHE A 32 -31.98 16.33 -5.60
C PHE A 32 -31.48 16.15 -4.17
N ALA A 33 -32.14 16.82 -3.22
CA ALA A 33 -32.16 16.38 -1.85
C ALA A 33 -32.92 15.05 -1.81
N VAL A 34 -32.20 13.93 -1.79
CA VAL A 34 -32.82 12.64 -1.52
C VAL A 34 -33.22 12.65 -0.04
N SER A 35 -34.51 12.89 0.20
CA SER A 35 -35.11 12.68 1.50
C SER A 35 -35.01 11.20 1.83
N PHE A 36 -34.40 10.87 2.98
CA PHE A 36 -34.42 9.52 3.53
C PHE A 36 -35.87 9.20 3.91
N ALA A 37 -36.62 8.60 2.98
CA ALA A 37 -37.89 7.98 3.29
C ALA A 37 -37.60 6.72 4.10
N GLN A 38 -38.00 6.74 5.37
CA GLN A 38 -38.05 5.58 6.24
C GLN A 38 -38.92 4.49 5.59
N SER A 39 -38.28 3.48 5.02
CA SER A 39 -38.93 2.23 4.64
C SER A 39 -38.52 1.16 5.63
N LEU A 40 -39.44 0.82 6.53
CA LEU A 40 -39.41 -0.37 7.36
C LEU A 40 -39.30 -1.62 6.48
N ARG A 41 -38.20 -2.38 6.60
CA ARG A 41 -38.13 -3.83 6.28
C ARG A 41 -36.87 -4.49 6.85
N ASN A 42 -37.11 -5.42 7.78
CA ASN A 42 -36.34 -6.57 8.29
C ASN A 42 -34.83 -6.46 8.61
N PRO A 43 -34.40 -6.74 9.87
CA PRO A 43 -33.01 -6.63 10.31
C PRO A 43 -32.30 -7.98 10.27
N LEU A 44 -31.87 -8.47 9.11
CA LEU A 44 -30.94 -9.61 9.04
C LEU A 44 -30.04 -9.49 7.82
N SER A 45 -28.98 -8.67 7.92
CA SER A 45 -27.67 -8.87 7.30
C SER A 45 -26.82 -7.61 7.53
N CYS A 46 -26.12 -7.55 8.67
CA CYS A 46 -25.02 -6.60 8.83
C CYS A 46 -23.73 -7.30 8.41
N PRO A 47 -22.98 -6.78 7.41
CA PRO A 47 -21.68 -7.35 7.01
C PRO A 47 -20.65 -7.33 8.15
N CYS A 48 -20.87 -6.47 9.15
CA CYS A 48 -20.02 -6.32 10.33
C CYS A 48 -19.85 -7.62 11.15
N LEU A 49 -20.89 -8.47 11.22
CA LEU A 49 -20.87 -9.72 11.98
C LEU A 49 -20.17 -10.88 11.25
N VAL A 50 -20.11 -10.83 9.91
CA VAL A 50 -19.47 -11.90 9.12
C VAL A 50 -17.94 -11.74 9.11
N TYR A 51 -17.44 -10.50 9.27
CA TYR A 51 -16.01 -10.22 9.30
C TYR A 51 -15.36 -10.46 10.68
N SER A 52 -16.07 -10.20 11.78
CA SER A 52 -15.57 -10.55 13.12
C SER A 52 -15.40 -12.06 13.32
N LEU A 53 -16.23 -12.87 12.64
CA LEU A 53 -16.10 -14.33 12.61
C LEU A 53 -14.82 -14.81 11.88
N LYS A 54 -14.34 -14.09 10.86
CA LYS A 54 -13.08 -14.43 10.16
C LYS A 54 -11.84 -14.14 11.00
N LEU A 55 -11.85 -13.09 11.83
CA LEU A 55 -10.74 -12.77 12.74
C LEU A 55 -10.53 -13.86 13.80
N ARG A 56 -11.62 -14.37 14.39
CA ARG A 56 -11.57 -15.52 15.31
C ARG A 56 -11.14 -16.82 14.61
N ALA A 57 -11.45 -16.99 13.32
CA ALA A 57 -11.03 -18.15 12.53
C ALA A 57 -9.51 -18.15 12.25
N MET A 58 -8.90 -16.98 12.01
CA MET A 58 -7.44 -16.87 11.82
C MET A 58 -6.66 -17.24 13.09
N ALA A 59 -7.14 -16.83 14.26
CA ALA A 59 -6.54 -17.23 15.55
C ALA A 59 -6.76 -18.73 15.88
N LYS A 60 -7.83 -19.35 15.36
CA LYS A 60 -8.20 -20.75 15.66
C LYS A 60 -7.53 -21.76 14.73
N MET A 61 -7.34 -21.44 13.44
CA MET A 61 -6.62 -22.31 12.48
C MET A 61 -5.16 -22.57 12.87
N VAL A 62 -4.54 -21.66 13.63
CA VAL A 62 -3.17 -21.82 14.13
C VAL A 62 -3.09 -22.81 15.30
N LYS A 63 -4.15 -22.94 16.11
CA LYS A 63 -4.18 -23.84 17.29
C LYS A 63 -4.60 -25.28 16.97
N ASP A 64 -5.54 -25.48 16.04
CA ASP A 64 -6.11 -26.81 15.79
C ASP A 64 -5.13 -27.75 15.04
N LYS A 65 -4.02 -27.23 14.51
CA LYS A 65 -2.97 -28.02 13.82
C LYS A 65 -1.98 -28.71 14.79
N GLU A 66 -1.89 -28.26 16.05
CA GLU A 66 -0.98 -28.84 17.05
C GLU A 66 -1.55 -30.09 17.74
N SER A 67 -2.88 -30.29 17.77
CA SER A 67 -3.50 -31.42 18.48
C SER A 67 -3.54 -32.75 17.72
N SER A 68 -3.17 -32.78 16.43
CA SER A 68 -3.33 -33.98 15.59
C SER A 68 -2.05 -34.77 15.33
N PHE A 69 -0.88 -34.35 15.85
CA PHE A 69 0.39 -35.06 15.66
C PHE A 69 0.94 -35.59 16.99
N SER A 70 0.28 -36.62 17.52
CA SER A 70 0.82 -37.41 18.62
C SER A 70 0.48 -38.88 18.43
N SER A 71 0.96 -39.47 17.34
CA SER A 71 1.26 -40.91 17.25
C SER A 71 1.80 -41.27 15.87
N SER A 72 3.09 -41.60 15.78
CA SER A 72 3.66 -42.75 15.05
C SER A 72 5.05 -42.43 14.49
N SER A 73 6.04 -43.06 15.12
CA SER A 73 7.40 -43.19 14.66
C SER A 73 7.55 -44.42 13.75
N ALA A 74 8.52 -44.33 12.83
CA ALA A 74 9.22 -45.39 12.09
C ALA A 74 8.55 -45.95 10.81
N ALA A 75 9.12 -45.58 9.65
CA ALA A 75 9.91 -46.48 8.79
C ALA A 75 10.34 -45.73 7.52
N ALA A 76 11.62 -45.80 7.18
CA ALA A 76 12.15 -45.34 5.90
C ALA A 76 11.94 -46.40 4.81
N SER A 77 11.60 -45.97 3.59
CA SER A 77 12.25 -46.34 2.31
C SER A 77 11.31 -46.22 1.11
N ALA A 78 11.92 -45.89 -0.03
CA ALA A 78 11.46 -45.99 -1.42
C ALA A 78 10.82 -44.74 -2.05
N ALA A 79 11.48 -44.32 -3.12
CA ALA A 79 11.17 -43.18 -3.98
C ALA A 79 9.94 -43.42 -4.86
N SER A 80 9.20 -42.35 -5.15
CA SER A 80 8.53 -42.19 -6.43
C SER A 80 8.29 -40.71 -6.75
N GLU A 81 8.49 -40.39 -8.02
CA GLU A 81 8.36 -39.07 -8.64
C GLU A 81 6.94 -38.50 -8.44
N SER A 82 6.85 -37.35 -7.80
CA SER A 82 5.77 -36.39 -8.06
C SER A 82 6.34 -34.99 -7.94
N GLY A 83 6.12 -34.18 -8.97
CA GLY A 83 6.63 -32.82 -9.08
C GLY A 83 6.01 -31.93 -8.02
N VAL A 84 6.70 -31.81 -6.87
CA VAL A 84 6.47 -30.75 -5.89
C VAL A 84 7.71 -29.87 -5.90
N SER A 85 7.51 -28.58 -6.11
CA SER A 85 8.60 -27.60 -6.14
C SER A 85 9.41 -27.66 -4.83
N PRO A 86 10.75 -27.72 -4.88
CA PRO A 86 11.63 -27.80 -3.70
C PRO A 86 11.41 -26.67 -2.67
N LEU A 87 10.79 -25.56 -3.07
CA LEU A 87 10.44 -24.45 -2.19
C LEU A 87 9.36 -24.81 -1.16
N ALA A 88 8.34 -25.58 -1.53
CA ALA A 88 7.16 -25.83 -0.69
C ALA A 88 7.46 -26.71 0.53
N ILE A 89 8.35 -27.69 0.37
CA ILE A 89 8.76 -28.60 1.47
C ILE A 89 9.66 -27.85 2.47
N SER A 90 10.45 -26.87 2.00
CA SER A 90 11.33 -26.08 2.86
C SER A 90 10.57 -25.05 3.72
N SER A 91 9.48 -24.48 3.19
CA SER A 91 8.70 -23.46 3.88
C SER A 91 7.84 -24.03 5.01
N GLU A 92 7.18 -25.17 4.79
CA GLU A 92 6.31 -25.79 5.81
C GLU A 92 7.09 -26.36 7.02
N TRP A 93 8.27 -26.94 6.77
CA TRP A 93 9.15 -27.43 7.84
C TRP A 93 9.79 -26.31 8.66
N LYS A 94 10.08 -25.15 8.03
CA LYS A 94 10.69 -24.00 8.71
C LYS A 94 9.69 -23.17 9.53
N GLU A 95 8.46 -23.03 9.06
CA GLU A 95 7.42 -22.30 9.80
C GLU A 95 7.01 -22.99 11.12
N SER A 96 7.36 -24.27 11.28
CA SER A 96 7.14 -25.06 12.51
C SER A 96 8.28 -24.95 13.53
N ASN A 97 9.49 -24.54 13.14
CA ASN A 97 10.67 -24.40 14.03
C ASN A 97 11.06 -22.93 14.32
N ARG A 98 10.31 -21.98 13.77
CA ARG A 98 10.54 -20.55 13.95
C ARG A 98 10.09 -20.09 15.32
N SER A 99 10.81 -19.13 15.89
CA SER A 99 10.37 -18.44 17.10
C SER A 99 9.08 -17.67 16.84
N ARG A 100 8.02 -18.05 17.56
CA ARG A 100 6.71 -17.39 17.52
C ARG A 100 6.55 -16.41 18.67
N THR A 101 7.63 -15.72 19.07
CA THR A 101 7.67 -14.80 20.21
C THR A 101 6.48 -13.85 20.24
N PHE A 102 6.20 -13.17 19.12
CA PHE A 102 5.09 -12.22 19.06
C PHE A 102 3.72 -12.88 19.06
N LEU A 103 3.52 -13.97 18.30
CA LEU A 103 2.24 -14.68 18.25
C LEU A 103 1.87 -15.36 19.58
N ASN A 104 2.86 -15.68 20.40
CA ASN A 104 2.67 -16.30 21.71
C ASN A 104 2.44 -15.27 22.83
N ALA A 105 2.64 -13.98 22.56
CA ALA A 105 2.37 -12.93 23.54
C ALA A 105 0.87 -12.87 23.86
N ALA A 106 0.55 -12.69 25.14
CA ALA A 106 -0.79 -12.56 25.70
C ALA A 106 -1.08 -11.14 26.22
N SER A 107 -0.08 -10.27 26.30
CA SER A 107 -0.23 -8.87 26.72
C SER A 107 0.70 -7.91 25.96
N GLU A 108 0.46 -6.60 26.12
CA GLU A 108 1.34 -5.56 25.58
C GLU A 108 2.75 -5.65 26.17
N GLU A 109 2.87 -5.88 27.48
CA GLU A 109 4.16 -6.05 28.14
C GLU A 109 4.94 -7.22 27.54
N GLU A 110 4.26 -8.33 27.23
CA GLU A 110 4.88 -9.48 26.59
C GLU A 110 5.34 -9.17 25.16
N ILE A 111 4.56 -8.41 24.37
CA ILE A 111 4.99 -7.95 23.03
C ILE A 111 6.26 -7.10 23.13
N LEU A 112 6.25 -6.07 23.98
CA LEU A 112 7.38 -5.13 24.12
C LEU A 112 8.62 -5.82 24.70
N SER A 113 8.45 -6.73 25.67
CA SER A 113 9.55 -7.55 26.19
C SER A 113 10.10 -8.50 25.13
N GLY A 114 9.23 -9.01 24.24
CA GLY A 114 9.61 -9.81 23.08
C GLY A 114 10.56 -9.06 22.14
N ILE A 115 10.28 -7.79 21.82
CA ILE A 115 11.17 -6.96 20.99
C ILE A 115 12.56 -6.87 21.62
N LYS A 116 12.63 -6.55 22.92
CA LYS A 116 13.90 -6.42 23.66
C LYS A 116 14.68 -7.71 23.70
N LYS A 117 14.01 -8.82 24.02
CA LYS A 117 14.62 -10.15 24.05
C LYS A 117 15.23 -10.52 22.70
N GLU A 118 14.48 -10.33 21.61
CA GLU A 118 14.94 -10.65 20.26
C GLU A 118 16.12 -9.77 19.81
N ALA A 119 16.18 -8.52 20.27
CA ALA A 119 17.30 -7.62 20.06
C ALA A 119 18.55 -8.03 20.88
N GLU A 120 18.37 -8.40 22.16
CA GLU A 120 19.44 -8.86 23.05
C GLU A 120 20.05 -10.19 22.57
N GLU A 121 19.23 -11.08 22.00
CA GLU A 121 19.68 -12.33 21.36
C GLU A 121 20.37 -12.10 19.99
N GLY A 122 20.39 -10.85 19.49
CA GLY A 122 21.01 -10.47 18.22
C GLY A 122 20.23 -10.93 16.99
N ARG A 123 19.00 -11.42 17.14
CA ARG A 123 18.13 -11.85 16.02
C ARG A 123 17.37 -10.68 15.40
N LEU A 124 17.25 -9.57 16.12
CA LEU A 124 16.62 -8.33 15.65
C LEU A 124 17.62 -7.16 15.71
N PRO A 125 17.98 -6.53 14.57
CA PRO A 125 18.85 -5.36 14.56
C PRO A 125 18.27 -4.22 15.40
N SER A 126 19.12 -3.51 16.15
CA SER A 126 18.70 -2.49 17.12
C SER A 126 17.88 -1.35 16.49
N ASN A 127 18.20 -0.95 15.26
CA ASN A 127 17.43 0.04 14.52
C ASN A 127 16.02 -0.44 14.15
N VAL A 128 15.86 -1.74 13.86
CA VAL A 128 14.55 -2.32 13.56
C VAL A 128 13.75 -2.51 14.86
N ALA A 129 14.39 -2.94 15.94
CA ALA A 129 13.77 -3.03 17.26
C ALA A 129 13.20 -1.68 17.72
N ALA A 130 13.99 -0.60 17.62
CA ALA A 130 13.54 0.75 17.94
C ALA A 130 12.35 1.18 17.06
N GLY A 131 12.41 0.88 15.75
CA GLY A 131 11.32 1.16 14.82
C GLY A 131 10.04 0.35 15.11
N MET A 132 10.17 -0.88 15.60
CA MET A 132 9.04 -1.71 16.03
C MET A 132 8.35 -1.15 17.28
N GLU A 133 9.12 -0.68 18.26
CA GLU A 133 8.57 0.00 19.45
C GLU A 133 7.87 1.30 19.07
N GLU A 134 8.50 2.13 18.22
CA GLU A 134 7.92 3.37 17.72
C GLU A 134 6.61 3.11 16.94
N LEU A 135 6.63 2.12 16.04
CA LEU A 135 5.45 1.73 15.27
C LEU A 135 4.31 1.29 16.20
N TYR A 136 4.60 0.48 17.22
CA TYR A 136 3.61 0.04 18.20
C TYR A 136 2.96 1.22 18.91
N GLN A 137 3.76 2.13 19.46
CA GLN A 137 3.25 3.27 20.22
C GLN A 137 2.45 4.23 19.33
N ASN A 138 2.93 4.52 18.14
CA ASN A 138 2.23 5.40 17.20
C ASN A 138 0.91 4.80 16.71
N TYR A 139 0.91 3.51 16.37
CA TYR A 139 -0.31 2.81 15.96
C TYR A 139 -1.32 2.77 17.10
N LYS A 140 -0.90 2.36 18.30
CA LYS A 140 -1.73 2.36 19.50
C LYS A 140 -2.37 3.74 19.71
N ASN A 141 -1.56 4.80 19.78
CA ASN A 141 -2.06 6.15 20.01
C ASN A 141 -3.11 6.57 18.96
N ALA A 142 -2.87 6.31 17.67
CA ALA A 142 -3.81 6.66 16.61
C ALA A 142 -5.15 5.91 16.75
N ILE A 143 -5.12 4.61 17.05
CA ILE A 143 -6.34 3.81 17.21
C ILE A 143 -7.15 4.25 18.43
N PHE A 144 -6.49 4.53 19.56
CA PHE A 144 -7.18 5.05 20.74
C PHE A 144 -7.76 6.45 20.50
N GLN A 145 -7.03 7.33 19.82
CA GLN A 145 -7.49 8.67 19.47
C GLN A 145 -8.68 8.67 18.50
N SER A 146 -8.84 7.61 17.70
CA SER A 146 -10.02 7.44 16.83
C SER A 146 -11.33 7.24 17.60
N GLY A 147 -11.28 6.91 18.90
CA GLY A 147 -12.45 6.61 19.72
C GLY A 147 -13.11 5.26 19.39
N ASN A 148 -12.39 4.35 18.74
CA ASN A 148 -12.91 3.03 18.43
C ASN A 148 -13.14 2.21 19.72
N PRO A 149 -14.35 1.68 19.98
CA PRO A 149 -14.65 0.95 21.21
C PRO A 149 -13.85 -0.35 21.37
N ASN A 150 -13.31 -0.90 20.28
CA ASN A 150 -12.50 -2.11 20.29
C ASN A 150 -10.99 -1.80 20.13
N ALA A 151 -10.55 -0.60 20.51
CA ALA A 151 -9.17 -0.15 20.31
C ALA A 151 -8.13 -1.13 20.86
N ASP A 152 -8.32 -1.64 22.09
CA ASP A 152 -7.41 -2.61 22.71
C ASP A 152 -7.23 -3.88 21.87
N GLU A 153 -8.34 -4.52 21.46
CA GLU A 153 -8.33 -5.74 20.66
C GLU A 153 -7.69 -5.51 19.28
N ILE A 154 -8.02 -4.38 18.65
CA ILE A 154 -7.48 -4.00 17.33
C ILE A 154 -5.97 -3.81 17.41
N VAL A 155 -5.49 -3.02 18.39
CA VAL A 155 -4.07 -2.74 18.57
C VAL A 155 -3.33 -4.04 18.85
N PHE A 156 -3.80 -4.83 19.80
CA PHE A 156 -3.15 -6.09 20.17
C PHE A 156 -3.09 -7.04 18.98
N SER A 157 -4.21 -7.32 18.32
CA SER A 157 -4.25 -8.28 17.21
C SER A 157 -3.41 -7.83 16.01
N ASN A 158 -3.53 -6.55 15.61
CA ASN A 158 -2.83 -6.06 14.42
C ASN A 158 -1.34 -5.91 14.66
N MET A 159 -0.93 -5.41 15.83
CA MET A 159 0.49 -5.25 16.15
C MET A 159 1.18 -6.59 16.36
N THR A 160 0.54 -7.56 17.02
CA THR A 160 1.11 -8.91 17.14
C THR A 160 1.39 -9.54 15.77
N ALA A 161 0.43 -9.47 14.85
CA ALA A 161 0.62 -9.97 13.49
C ALA A 161 1.68 -9.17 12.72
N ALA A 162 1.68 -7.84 12.81
CA ALA A 162 2.64 -7.00 12.11
C ALA A 162 4.08 -7.26 12.59
N LEU A 163 4.30 -7.30 13.90
CA LEU A 163 5.61 -7.54 14.49
C LEU A 163 6.13 -8.95 14.18
N ASP A 164 5.26 -9.97 14.20
CA ASP A 164 5.61 -11.33 13.76
C ASP A 164 6.07 -11.36 12.30
N ARG A 165 5.37 -10.67 11.39
CA ARG A 165 5.71 -10.65 9.96
C ARG A 165 6.94 -9.79 9.66
N ILE A 166 7.14 -8.68 10.36
CA ILE A 166 8.37 -7.88 10.26
C ILE A 166 9.56 -8.72 10.72
N PHE A 167 9.42 -9.40 11.85
CA PHE A 167 10.47 -10.24 12.38
C PHE A 167 10.79 -11.42 11.44
N LEU A 168 9.78 -11.96 10.76
CA LEU A 168 9.97 -13.02 9.76
C LEU A 168 10.87 -12.55 8.63
N ASP A 169 10.61 -11.34 8.14
CA ASP A 169 11.38 -10.75 7.07
C ASP A 169 12.80 -10.35 7.52
N VAL A 170 13.02 -10.10 8.81
CA VAL A 170 14.38 -9.92 9.34
C VAL A 170 15.15 -11.24 9.35
N GLU A 171 14.52 -12.34 9.81
CA GLU A 171 15.13 -13.67 9.85
C GLU A 171 15.34 -14.26 8.45
N GLU A 172 14.35 -14.08 7.55
CA GLU A 172 14.34 -14.57 6.18
C GLU A 172 13.87 -13.47 5.21
N PRO A 173 14.76 -12.55 4.78
CA PRO A 173 14.39 -11.41 3.95
C PRO A 173 13.73 -11.81 2.63
N PHE A 174 12.49 -11.35 2.44
CA PHE A 174 11.79 -11.50 1.18
C PHE A 174 12.50 -10.70 0.08
N VAL A 175 12.69 -11.32 -1.08
CA VAL A 175 13.33 -10.69 -2.25
C VAL A 175 12.27 -10.42 -3.31
N PHE A 176 12.00 -9.15 -3.58
CA PHE A 176 11.03 -8.77 -4.60
C PHE A 176 11.56 -9.04 -6.02
N ALA A 177 10.73 -9.71 -6.82
CA ALA A 177 10.95 -9.83 -8.26
C ALA A 177 10.66 -8.49 -8.97
N PRO A 178 11.16 -8.28 -10.22
CA PRO A 178 10.90 -7.06 -10.98
C PRO A 178 9.39 -6.77 -11.14
N TYR A 179 8.61 -7.83 -11.35
CA TYR A 179 7.16 -7.84 -11.16
C TYR A 179 6.82 -8.81 -10.02
N HIS A 180 6.17 -8.30 -8.99
CA HIS A 180 5.74 -9.05 -7.82
C HIS A 180 4.21 -9.16 -7.83
N LYS A 181 3.69 -10.38 -7.65
CA LYS A 181 2.26 -10.62 -7.46
C LYS A 181 1.96 -10.69 -5.97
N ALA A 182 0.86 -10.10 -5.53
CA ALA A 182 0.44 -10.14 -4.14
C ALA A 182 0.40 -11.58 -3.61
N LEU A 183 1.08 -11.85 -2.49
CA LEU A 183 1.06 -13.16 -1.86
C LEU A 183 -0.19 -13.30 -0.99
N ARG A 184 -1.04 -14.27 -1.33
CA ARG A 184 -2.34 -14.52 -0.69
C ARG A 184 -2.37 -15.78 0.18
N GLU A 185 -1.42 -16.68 0.00
CA GLU A 185 -1.33 -17.98 0.68
C GLU A 185 0.13 -18.32 0.99
N PRO A 186 0.43 -19.09 2.05
CA PRO A 186 -0.50 -19.59 3.07
C PRO A 186 -0.93 -18.52 4.09
N PHE A 187 -0.29 -17.34 4.03
CA PHE A 187 -0.67 -16.15 4.78
C PHE A 187 -1.14 -15.08 3.80
N ASP A 188 -2.34 -14.55 4.01
CA ASP A 188 -2.91 -13.51 3.15
C ASP A 188 -2.34 -12.14 3.52
N TYR A 189 -1.21 -11.76 2.92
CA TYR A 189 -0.55 -10.47 3.15
C TYR A 189 -1.39 -9.28 2.67
N TYR A 190 -2.25 -9.50 1.66
CA TYR A 190 -3.18 -8.46 1.21
C TYR A 190 -4.19 -8.14 2.30
N MET A 191 -4.88 -9.17 2.81
CA MET A 191 -5.88 -8.98 3.87
C MET A 191 -5.25 -8.52 5.18
N PHE A 192 -4.05 -9.00 5.51
CA PHE A 192 -3.26 -8.47 6.63
C PHE A 192 -3.06 -6.95 6.50
N GLY A 193 -2.60 -6.46 5.34
CA GLY A 193 -2.40 -5.03 5.12
C GLY A 193 -3.71 -4.24 5.13
N GLN A 194 -4.79 -4.77 4.54
CA GLN A 194 -6.12 -4.16 4.61
C GLN A 194 -6.60 -4.02 6.05
N ASN A 195 -6.50 -5.09 6.85
CA ASN A 195 -6.95 -5.11 8.24
C ASN A 195 -6.14 -4.18 9.15
N TYR A 196 -4.83 -4.06 8.89
CA TYR A 196 -3.94 -3.18 9.62
C TYR A 196 -4.29 -1.69 9.40
N ILE A 197 -4.54 -1.30 8.14
CA ILE A 197 -4.80 0.10 7.77
C ILE A 197 -6.25 0.52 7.98
N ARG A 198 -7.22 -0.39 7.84
CA ARG A 198 -8.66 -0.11 7.98
C ARG A 198 -9.04 0.77 9.19
N PRO A 199 -8.60 0.48 10.43
CA PRO A 199 -9.02 1.28 11.58
C PRO A 199 -8.36 2.67 11.65
N LEU A 200 -7.38 2.97 10.78
CA LEU A 200 -6.78 4.29 10.64
C LEU A 200 -7.56 5.19 9.66
N VAL A 201 -8.51 4.63 8.90
CA VAL A 201 -9.32 5.37 7.93
C VAL A 201 -10.63 5.79 8.56
N ASP A 202 -10.87 7.10 8.66
CA ASP A 202 -12.19 7.63 8.98
C ASP A 202 -13.09 7.61 7.73
N PHE A 203 -13.74 6.47 7.49
CA PHE A 203 -14.62 6.27 6.34
C PHE A 203 -15.79 7.27 6.30
N ARG A 204 -16.22 7.82 7.44
CA ARG A 204 -17.35 8.77 7.47
C ARG A 204 -16.97 10.13 6.88
N ASN A 205 -15.70 10.50 7.02
CA ASN A 205 -15.14 11.75 6.52
C ASN A 205 -14.23 11.55 5.29
N SER A 206 -14.28 10.36 4.68
CA SER A 206 -13.55 10.03 3.46
C SER A 206 -14.47 10.07 2.23
N TYR A 207 -13.91 10.39 1.07
CA TYR A 207 -14.69 10.59 -0.15
C TYR A 207 -14.02 9.93 -1.36
N VAL A 208 -14.83 9.38 -2.26
CA VAL A 208 -14.41 8.95 -3.59
C VAL A 208 -15.07 9.84 -4.63
N GLY A 209 -14.26 10.64 -5.32
CA GLY A 209 -14.71 11.45 -6.43
C GLY A 209 -14.93 10.61 -7.69
N ASN A 210 -15.95 10.96 -8.48
CA ASN A 210 -16.20 10.39 -9.82
C ASN A 210 -16.26 8.86 -9.86
N ILE A 211 -16.97 8.23 -8.92
CA ILE A 211 -17.04 6.77 -8.78
C ILE A 211 -17.41 6.03 -10.09
N SER A 212 -18.23 6.65 -10.95
CA SER A 212 -18.63 6.07 -12.24
C SER A 212 -17.45 5.82 -13.19
N ILE A 213 -16.35 6.57 -13.07
CA ILE A 213 -15.15 6.36 -13.89
C ILE A 213 -14.50 5.03 -13.55
N PHE A 214 -14.50 4.60 -12.29
CA PHE A 214 -13.96 3.29 -11.90
C PHE A 214 -14.78 2.14 -12.50
N ASN A 215 -16.09 2.31 -12.66
CA ASN A 215 -16.92 1.33 -13.36
C ASN A 215 -16.57 1.28 -14.86
N GLU A 216 -16.38 2.44 -15.50
CA GLU A 216 -15.93 2.50 -16.90
C GLU A 216 -14.54 1.85 -17.08
N MET A 217 -13.65 2.06 -16.12
CA MET A 217 -12.33 1.43 -16.11
C MET A 217 -12.45 -0.10 -16.08
N GLU A 218 -13.32 -0.67 -15.24
CA GLU A 218 -13.54 -2.11 -15.22
C GLU A 218 -14.05 -2.65 -16.56
N GLU A 219 -14.95 -1.94 -17.24
CA GLU A 219 -15.41 -2.34 -18.58
C GLU A 219 -14.27 -2.31 -19.60
N LYS A 220 -13.45 -1.25 -19.61
CA LYS A 220 -12.28 -1.20 -20.50
C LYS A 220 -11.25 -2.30 -20.20
N LEU A 221 -11.05 -2.66 -18.93
CA LEU A 221 -10.18 -3.79 -18.56
C LEU A 221 -10.73 -5.12 -19.10
N LYS A 222 -12.05 -5.33 -19.05
CA LYS A 222 -12.71 -6.52 -19.64
C LYS A 222 -12.57 -6.58 -21.16
N GLU A 223 -12.52 -5.43 -21.84
CA GLU A 223 -12.28 -5.32 -23.28
C GLU A 223 -10.81 -5.59 -23.68
N GLY A 224 -9.91 -5.81 -22.72
CA GLY A 224 -8.49 -6.04 -22.99
C GLY A 224 -7.63 -4.79 -22.96
N HIS A 225 -8.21 -3.61 -22.70
CA HIS A 225 -7.44 -2.37 -22.62
C HIS A 225 -6.56 -2.32 -21.36
N ASN A 226 -5.43 -1.63 -21.47
CA ASN A 226 -4.61 -1.26 -20.32
C ASN A 226 -5.04 0.11 -19.80
N ILE A 227 -4.95 0.31 -18.49
CA ILE A 227 -5.26 1.56 -17.82
C ILE A 227 -4.07 1.95 -16.93
N ILE A 228 -3.59 3.18 -17.10
CA ILE A 228 -2.53 3.75 -16.28
C ILE A 228 -3.12 4.92 -15.49
N LEU A 229 -3.15 4.78 -14.17
CA LEU A 229 -3.50 5.83 -13.23
C LEU A 229 -2.27 6.67 -12.93
N ILE A 230 -2.27 7.91 -13.44
CA ILE A 230 -1.26 8.91 -13.12
C ILE A 230 -1.71 9.66 -11.87
N SER A 231 -1.03 9.43 -10.75
CA SER A 231 -1.45 9.90 -9.43
C SER A 231 -0.39 10.77 -8.75
N ASN A 232 -0.78 11.47 -7.69
CA ASN A 232 0.16 11.93 -6.66
C ASN A 232 0.47 10.76 -5.69
N HIS A 233 1.25 11.00 -4.64
CA HIS A 233 1.59 9.99 -3.64
C HIS A 233 1.77 10.67 -2.30
N GLN A 234 1.16 10.16 -1.23
CA GLN A 234 1.16 10.84 0.08
C GLN A 234 1.77 9.97 1.18
N THR A 235 1.50 8.67 1.17
CA THR A 235 1.92 7.74 2.23
C THR A 235 2.39 6.42 1.64
N GLU A 236 3.21 5.68 2.39
CA GLU A 236 3.59 4.32 2.00
C GLU A 236 2.35 3.37 2.02
N ALA A 237 1.25 3.78 2.67
CA ALA A 237 0.00 3.04 2.78
C ALA A 237 -1.02 3.38 1.69
N ASP A 238 -0.69 4.23 0.70
CA ASP A 238 -1.58 4.62 -0.39
C ASP A 238 -2.24 3.40 -1.07
N PRO A 239 -1.52 2.29 -1.37
CA PRO A 239 -2.15 1.10 -1.93
C PRO A 239 -3.28 0.53 -1.07
N ALA A 240 -3.12 0.53 0.25
CA ALA A 240 -4.14 0.03 1.16
C ALA A 240 -5.33 0.99 1.25
N VAL A 241 -5.07 2.30 1.33
CA VAL A 241 -6.13 3.32 1.36
C VAL A 241 -6.97 3.27 0.09
N ILE A 242 -6.34 3.21 -1.09
CA ILE A 242 -7.04 3.08 -2.38
C ILE A 242 -7.89 1.82 -2.40
N SER A 243 -7.33 0.67 -2.01
CA SER A 243 -8.07 -0.59 -1.96
C SER A 243 -9.25 -0.51 -0.99
N LEU A 244 -9.07 0.04 0.22
CA LEU A 244 -10.13 0.17 1.23
C LEU A 244 -11.29 1.07 0.78
N LEU A 245 -11.00 2.17 0.09
CA LEU A 245 -12.03 3.09 -0.40
C LEU A 245 -12.84 2.53 -1.58
N LEU A 246 -12.29 1.53 -2.28
CA LEU A 246 -12.91 0.91 -3.46
C LEU A 246 -13.40 -0.52 -3.23
N GLU A 247 -13.11 -1.15 -2.08
CA GLU A 247 -13.36 -2.58 -1.87
C GLU A 247 -14.84 -2.99 -1.98
N THR A 248 -15.77 -2.09 -1.66
CA THR A 248 -17.21 -2.39 -1.70
C THR A 248 -17.81 -2.20 -3.09
N THR A 249 -17.28 -1.27 -3.88
CA THR A 249 -17.85 -0.90 -5.20
C THR A 249 -17.07 -1.49 -6.36
N ASN A 250 -15.74 -1.59 -6.23
CA ASN A 250 -14.81 -1.99 -7.27
C ASN A 250 -13.74 -2.95 -6.70
N PRO A 251 -14.15 -4.12 -6.15
CA PRO A 251 -13.22 -5.08 -5.54
C PRO A 251 -12.18 -5.59 -6.53
N HIS A 252 -12.54 -5.71 -7.82
CA HIS A 252 -11.58 -6.10 -8.85
C HIS A 252 -10.42 -5.10 -8.95
N ILE A 253 -10.72 -3.79 -8.95
CA ILE A 253 -9.70 -2.74 -8.91
C ILE A 253 -8.90 -2.80 -7.60
N ALA A 254 -9.59 -2.95 -6.47
CA ALA A 254 -8.98 -2.96 -5.15
C ALA A 254 -7.95 -4.10 -4.95
N GLU A 255 -8.13 -5.24 -5.60
CA GLU A 255 -7.25 -6.42 -5.48
C GLU A 255 -6.21 -6.53 -6.59
N ASN A 256 -6.49 -6.03 -7.79
CA ASN A 256 -5.67 -6.29 -8.99
C ASN A 256 -4.83 -5.11 -9.47
N MET A 257 -4.97 -3.93 -8.85
CA MET A 257 -4.11 -2.78 -9.19
C MET A 257 -2.63 -3.10 -8.95
N ILE A 258 -1.79 -2.77 -9.94
CA ILE A 258 -0.34 -2.93 -9.91
C ILE A 258 0.30 -1.58 -9.59
N TYR A 259 1.08 -1.50 -8.52
CA TYR A 259 1.72 -0.26 -8.08
C TYR A 259 3.17 -0.21 -8.53
N VAL A 260 3.57 0.87 -9.21
CA VAL A 260 4.99 1.14 -9.45
C VAL A 260 5.60 1.64 -8.15
N ALA A 261 6.39 0.81 -7.49
CA ALA A 261 6.85 1.02 -6.12
C ALA A 261 8.37 1.21 -6.02
N GLY A 262 8.76 2.13 -5.12
CA GLY A 262 10.14 2.57 -4.89
C GLY A 262 10.91 1.75 -3.86
N ASP A 263 12.22 2.01 -3.74
CA ASP A 263 13.17 1.32 -2.86
C ASP A 263 12.67 1.07 -1.44
N ARG A 264 12.20 2.13 -0.74
CA ARG A 264 11.93 2.04 0.69
C ARG A 264 10.95 0.92 1.03
N VAL A 265 9.83 0.83 0.31
CA VAL A 265 8.77 -0.13 0.63
C VAL A 265 9.14 -1.57 0.27
N VAL A 266 10.21 -1.78 -0.51
CA VAL A 266 10.72 -3.11 -0.87
C VAL A 266 12.00 -3.49 -0.12
N THR A 267 12.60 -2.57 0.65
CA THR A 267 13.83 -2.82 1.43
C THR A 267 13.67 -2.63 2.94
N ASP A 268 12.80 -1.73 3.39
CA ASP A 268 12.57 -1.44 4.81
C ASP A 268 11.78 -2.59 5.47
N PRO A 269 12.35 -3.33 6.44
CA PRO A 269 11.68 -4.47 7.07
C PRO A 269 10.33 -4.10 7.72
N LEU A 270 10.15 -2.85 8.16
CA LEU A 270 8.88 -2.38 8.75
C LEU A 270 7.77 -2.24 7.70
N CYS A 271 8.13 -2.06 6.43
CA CYS A 271 7.19 -1.88 5.32
C CYS A 271 6.96 -3.16 4.52
N LYS A 272 7.98 -4.02 4.41
CA LYS A 272 7.96 -5.18 3.52
C LYS A 272 6.76 -6.10 3.69
N PRO A 273 6.29 -6.46 4.90
CA PRO A 273 5.08 -7.27 5.06
C PRO A 273 3.86 -6.69 4.34
N PHE A 274 3.69 -5.35 4.35
CA PHE A 274 2.59 -4.70 3.64
C PHE A 274 2.76 -4.73 2.12
N SER A 275 3.99 -4.60 1.64
CA SER A 275 4.34 -4.65 0.22
C SER A 275 4.20 -6.05 -0.38
N ILE A 276 4.50 -7.10 0.39
CA ILE A 276 4.32 -8.51 -0.04
C ILE A 276 2.85 -8.77 -0.44
N GLY A 277 1.90 -8.11 0.21
CA GLY A 277 0.47 -8.20 -0.07
C GLY A 277 -0.04 -7.40 -1.27
N ARG A 278 0.84 -6.79 -2.08
CA ARG A 278 0.43 -5.95 -3.23
C ARG A 278 1.02 -6.45 -4.54
N ASN A 279 0.37 -6.14 -5.65
CA ASN A 279 0.97 -6.33 -6.97
C ASN A 279 1.89 -5.14 -7.25
N LEU A 280 3.16 -5.38 -7.52
CA LEU A 280 4.17 -4.33 -7.65
C LEU A 280 4.99 -4.47 -8.92
N VAL A 281 5.32 -3.34 -9.55
CA VAL A 281 6.49 -3.23 -10.42
C VAL A 281 7.57 -2.51 -9.63
N CYS A 282 8.64 -3.23 -9.29
CA CYS A 282 9.65 -2.77 -8.34
C CYS A 282 10.70 -1.93 -9.06
N VAL A 283 10.81 -0.65 -8.73
CA VAL A 283 11.76 0.28 -9.38
C VAL A 283 12.54 1.10 -8.36
N TYR A 284 13.81 1.34 -8.66
CA TYR A 284 14.64 2.32 -7.99
C TYR A 284 14.25 3.73 -8.44
N SER A 285 13.83 4.58 -7.50
CA SER A 285 13.47 5.97 -7.81
C SER A 285 14.67 6.73 -8.35
N LYS A 286 14.45 7.54 -9.39
CA LYS A 286 15.48 8.43 -9.92
C LYS A 286 16.03 9.38 -8.84
N LYS A 287 15.19 9.77 -7.87
CA LYS A 287 15.55 10.65 -6.76
C LYS A 287 16.68 10.06 -5.89
N HIS A 288 16.71 8.74 -5.74
CA HIS A 288 17.62 8.01 -4.85
C HIS A 288 18.61 7.13 -5.62
N MET A 289 18.76 7.37 -6.93
CA MET A 289 19.61 6.56 -7.81
C MET A 289 21.10 6.69 -7.47
N PHE A 290 21.51 7.85 -6.95
CA PHE A 290 22.92 8.20 -6.72
C PHE A 290 23.26 8.42 -5.24
N ASP A 291 22.34 8.10 -4.32
CA ASP A 291 22.60 8.22 -2.87
C ASP A 291 23.81 7.38 -2.44
N VAL A 292 23.99 6.22 -3.09
CA VAL A 292 25.20 5.39 -3.02
C VAL A 292 25.69 5.15 -4.46
N PRO A 293 26.67 5.94 -4.95
CA PRO A 293 27.10 5.92 -6.35
C PRO A 293 27.49 4.52 -6.87
N GLU A 294 28.09 3.69 -6.02
CA GLU A 294 28.54 2.34 -6.33
C GLU A 294 27.38 1.40 -6.69
N LEU A 295 26.17 1.68 -6.18
CA LEU A 295 24.97 0.89 -6.45
C LEU A 295 24.22 1.36 -7.69
N ALA A 296 24.52 2.55 -8.24
CA ALA A 296 23.74 3.17 -9.30
C ALA A 296 23.59 2.27 -10.55
N GLU A 297 24.66 1.58 -10.95
CA GLU A 297 24.61 0.69 -12.12
C GLU A 297 23.75 -0.56 -11.87
N MET A 298 23.83 -1.13 -10.67
CA MET A 298 22.96 -2.22 -10.25
C MET A 298 21.49 -1.79 -10.26
N LYS A 299 21.19 -0.62 -9.68
CA LYS A 299 19.84 -0.01 -9.66
C LYS A 299 19.28 0.21 -11.07
N ARG A 300 20.09 0.74 -12.00
CA ARG A 300 19.69 0.92 -13.41
C ARG A 300 19.39 -0.40 -14.12
N LYS A 301 20.21 -1.43 -13.90
CA LYS A 301 19.98 -2.78 -14.45
C LYS A 301 18.70 -3.40 -13.89
N ALA A 302 18.43 -3.22 -12.60
CA ALA A 302 17.19 -3.65 -11.98
C ALA A 302 15.98 -2.96 -12.62
N ASN A 303 15.98 -1.63 -12.74
CA ASN A 303 14.92 -0.88 -13.40
C ASN A 303 14.69 -1.33 -14.84
N THR A 304 15.77 -1.59 -15.59
CA THR A 304 15.68 -2.09 -16.97
C THR A 304 14.92 -3.42 -17.03
N ARG A 305 15.12 -4.31 -16.05
CA ARG A 305 14.38 -5.58 -15.97
C ARG A 305 12.91 -5.33 -15.64
N SER A 306 12.61 -4.47 -14.66
CA SER A 306 11.23 -4.15 -14.26
C SER A 306 10.43 -3.49 -15.38
N LEU A 307 11.06 -2.58 -16.15
CA LEU A 307 10.45 -1.96 -17.32
C LEU A 307 10.17 -2.97 -18.44
N LYS A 308 11.06 -3.96 -18.64
CA LYS A 308 10.82 -5.06 -19.59
C LYS A 308 9.63 -5.92 -19.16
N GLU A 309 9.56 -6.31 -17.89
CA GLU A 309 8.41 -7.06 -17.36
C GLU A 309 7.11 -6.26 -17.51
N MET A 310 7.13 -4.97 -17.21
CA MET A 310 5.94 -4.13 -17.38
C MET A 310 5.52 -4.00 -18.85
N ALA A 311 6.47 -3.89 -19.78
CA ALA A 311 6.16 -3.92 -21.21
C ALA A 311 5.54 -5.26 -21.64
N LEU A 312 6.00 -6.38 -21.09
CA LEU A 312 5.41 -7.70 -21.33
C LEU A 312 3.99 -7.80 -20.76
N LEU A 313 3.75 -7.29 -19.55
CA LEU A 313 2.42 -7.22 -18.95
C LEU A 313 1.46 -6.40 -19.83
N LEU A 314 1.87 -5.20 -20.23
CA LEU A 314 1.05 -4.32 -21.08
C LEU A 314 0.73 -4.95 -22.44
N ARG A 315 1.65 -5.73 -23.02
CA ARG A 315 1.37 -6.50 -24.25
C ARG A 315 0.31 -7.58 -24.06
N GLY A 316 0.12 -8.06 -22.83
CA GLY A 316 -0.92 -9.02 -22.47
C GLY A 316 -2.32 -8.42 -22.38
N GLY A 317 -2.46 -7.08 -22.33
CA GLY A 317 -3.75 -6.40 -22.14
C GLY A 317 -4.29 -6.51 -20.71
N SER A 318 -5.41 -5.84 -20.44
CA SER A 318 -6.13 -5.86 -19.16
C SER A 318 -5.29 -5.49 -17.93
N GLN A 319 -4.24 -4.68 -18.08
CA GLN A 319 -3.42 -4.24 -16.95
C GLN A 319 -3.96 -2.95 -16.34
N LEU A 320 -4.03 -2.89 -15.01
CA LEU A 320 -4.32 -1.67 -14.26
C LEU A 320 -3.09 -1.27 -13.45
N ILE A 321 -2.44 -0.17 -13.84
CA ILE A 321 -1.17 0.28 -13.25
C ILE A 321 -1.33 1.64 -12.60
N TRP A 322 -0.91 1.77 -11.35
CA TRP A 322 -0.79 3.04 -10.64
C TRP A 322 0.67 3.49 -10.62
N ILE A 323 0.90 4.77 -10.93
CA ILE A 323 2.22 5.38 -10.89
C ILE A 323 2.13 6.82 -10.39
N ALA A 324 3.10 7.21 -9.56
CA ALA A 324 3.31 8.58 -9.11
C ALA A 324 4.56 9.19 -9.77
N PRO A 325 4.42 10.02 -10.83
CA PRO A 325 5.56 10.54 -11.58
C PRO A 325 6.45 11.53 -10.83
N SER A 326 5.99 12.04 -9.67
CA SER A 326 6.84 12.82 -8.75
C SER A 326 8.02 11.98 -8.23
N GLY A 327 7.89 10.65 -8.22
CA GLY A 327 8.90 9.72 -7.74
C GLY A 327 9.09 9.71 -6.22
N GLY A 328 8.18 10.35 -5.47
CA GLY A 328 8.17 10.40 -4.02
C GLY A 328 6.91 11.06 -3.46
N ARG A 329 6.73 10.93 -2.15
CA ARG A 329 5.58 11.49 -1.43
C ARG A 329 5.55 13.01 -1.48
N ASP A 330 4.35 13.57 -1.45
CA ASP A 330 4.07 14.99 -1.29
C ASP A 330 4.75 15.52 0.00
N ARG A 331 5.06 16.82 0.02
CA ARG A 331 5.62 17.52 1.17
C ARG A 331 4.84 18.81 1.39
N PRO A 332 4.66 19.24 2.64
CA PRO A 332 4.04 20.53 2.89
C PRO A 332 4.92 21.64 2.33
N ASP A 333 4.28 22.72 1.88
CA ASP A 333 4.99 23.95 1.56
C ASP A 333 5.77 24.43 2.80
N PRO A 334 7.06 24.75 2.70
CA PRO A 334 7.89 25.08 3.85
C PRO A 334 7.51 26.42 4.51
N VAL A 335 6.67 27.24 3.87
CA VAL A 335 6.22 28.54 4.37
C VAL A 335 4.76 28.49 4.80
N THR A 336 3.86 27.91 3.99
CA THR A 336 2.41 27.90 4.31
C THR A 336 1.96 26.66 5.06
N GLU A 337 2.80 25.61 5.13
CA GLU A 337 2.49 24.29 5.70
C GLU A 337 1.35 23.55 4.96
N GLU A 338 0.87 24.08 3.84
CA GLU A 338 -0.19 23.46 3.04
C GLU A 338 0.33 22.27 2.24
N TRP A 339 -0.52 21.26 2.08
CA TRP A 339 -0.21 20.06 1.31
C TRP A 339 -0.80 20.14 -0.09
N HIS A 340 0.06 19.99 -1.10
CA HIS A 340 -0.33 19.98 -2.51
C HIS A 340 0.35 18.82 -3.24
N PRO A 341 -0.22 18.31 -4.35
CA PRO A 341 0.42 17.32 -5.19
C PRO A 341 1.83 17.75 -5.64
N GLY A 342 2.81 16.87 -5.46
CA GLY A 342 4.19 17.11 -5.83
C GLY A 342 4.37 17.35 -7.33
N VAL A 343 5.43 18.09 -7.68
CA VAL A 343 5.72 18.45 -9.07
C VAL A 343 5.99 17.19 -9.91
N ARG A 344 5.23 17.05 -11.01
CA ARG A 344 5.42 15.97 -11.98
C ARG A 344 6.77 16.13 -12.69
N LEU A 345 7.55 15.06 -12.76
CA LEU A 345 8.75 15.04 -13.60
C LEU A 345 8.32 15.00 -15.10
N PRO A 346 8.56 16.05 -15.89
CA PRO A 346 8.07 16.13 -17.28
C PRO A 346 8.61 15.00 -18.18
N LEU A 347 9.80 14.48 -17.84
CA LEU A 347 10.49 13.46 -18.60
C LEU A 347 9.89 12.05 -18.46
N MET A 348 9.03 11.82 -17.46
CA MET A 348 8.41 10.51 -17.26
C MET A 348 7.32 10.18 -18.27
N LEU A 349 6.92 11.09 -19.17
CA LEU A 349 5.97 10.78 -20.25
C LEU A 349 6.67 10.56 -21.61
N LEU A 350 7.85 11.15 -21.83
CA LEU A 350 8.54 11.12 -23.12
C LEU A 350 9.27 9.79 -23.43
N GLN A 351 9.45 8.89 -22.45
CA GLN A 351 10.05 7.57 -22.68
C GLN A 351 9.03 6.43 -22.87
N TRP A 352 7.72 6.74 -22.90
CA TRP A 352 6.65 5.73 -23.02
C TRP A 352 5.95 5.73 -24.38
N THR A 353 6.36 6.60 -25.30
CA THR A 353 5.73 6.78 -26.61
C THR A 353 6.65 6.49 -27.80
N THR A 354 7.66 5.62 -27.64
CA THR A 354 8.48 5.15 -28.78
C THR A 354 8.69 3.66 -28.75
#